data_AF-A0A1G7MDS6-F1
#
_entry.id   AF-A0A1G7MDS6-F1
#
_cell.length_a   1.000
_cell.length_b   1.000
_cell.length_c   1.000
_cell.angle_alpha   90.00
_cell.angle_beta   90.00
_cell.angle_gamma   90.00
#
_symmetry.space_group_name_H-M   'P 1'
#
loop_
_entity.id
_entity.type
_entity.pdbx_description
1 polymer ?
#
loop_
_entity_poly.entity_id
_entity_poly.type
_entity_poly.pdbx_seq_one_letter_code
_entity_poly.pdbx_strand_id
1 'polypeptide(L)'
;MKKLNIFYALLLLSILTSCKKERPVKVDPPGPVIAAVSDSISYTVDGKIYTSNTKPYNHLITGNQQVGQKVVMDNNGTDYKIVGNPDSVLYYRENDIASTDAYVYLSAIKKYKKQDINKAFLYYPEFEDMLKLYTVGTHPYAEDFGRENSHDGIAIGMTIDHKSYFSYSTHDLHYVSKLKAGFQKGSTFEVISFTKATSGGYNLEARFTVVVAEDFTEDQKKVENGYLRLHLDTDPSLYPLF
;
A
#
# COMPACT_ATOMS: atom_id res chain seq x y z
N MET A 1 -42.40 -64.58 -20.24
CA MET A 1 -41.71 -63.29 -19.95
C MET A 1 -41.23 -63.23 -18.50
N LYS A 2 -40.23 -64.04 -18.11
CA LYS A 2 -39.70 -64.10 -16.72
C LYS A 2 -38.16 -64.08 -16.62
N LYS A 3 -37.44 -63.92 -17.74
CA LYS A 3 -35.97 -63.92 -17.78
C LYS A 3 -35.34 -62.52 -17.99
N LEU A 4 -36.16 -61.48 -18.18
CA LEU A 4 -35.67 -60.11 -18.41
C LEU A 4 -35.44 -59.32 -17.10
N ASN A 5 -36.05 -59.73 -15.97
CA ASN A 5 -35.91 -59.02 -14.69
C ASN A 5 -34.65 -59.38 -13.89
N ILE A 6 -33.95 -60.46 -14.23
CA ILE A 6 -32.73 -60.86 -13.50
C ILE A 6 -31.50 -60.06 -13.98
N PHE A 7 -31.49 -59.63 -15.25
CA PHE A 7 -30.39 -58.84 -15.80
C PHE A 7 -30.33 -57.42 -15.23
N TYR A 8 -31.48 -56.79 -14.96
CA TYR A 8 -31.52 -55.45 -14.36
C TYR A 8 -31.15 -55.45 -12.86
N ALA A 9 -31.43 -56.54 -12.13
CA ALA A 9 -31.05 -56.67 -10.73
C ALA A 9 -29.52 -56.81 -10.54
N LEU A 10 -28.82 -57.44 -11.50
CA LEU A 10 -27.36 -57.58 -11.47
C LEU A 10 -26.62 -56.30 -11.89
N LEU A 11 -27.21 -55.45 -12.75
CA LEU A 11 -26.61 -54.18 -13.16
C LEU A 11 -26.71 -53.08 -12.08
N LEU A 12 -27.71 -53.16 -11.19
CA LEU A 12 -27.87 -52.24 -10.07
C LEU A 12 -27.00 -52.59 -8.85
N LEU A 13 -26.50 -53.83 -8.74
CA LEU A 13 -25.64 -54.25 -7.62
C LEU A 13 -24.16 -53.87 -7.79
N SER A 14 -23.71 -53.51 -9.00
CA SER A 14 -22.32 -53.14 -9.27
C SER A 14 -21.97 -51.67 -8.96
N ILE A 15 -22.94 -50.84 -8.56
CA ILE A 15 -22.71 -49.41 -8.28
C ILE A 15 -22.30 -49.15 -6.80
N LEU A 16 -22.28 -50.19 -5.94
CA LEU A 16 -22.05 -50.02 -4.50
C LEU A 16 -20.70 -50.52 -3.96
N THR A 17 -19.70 -50.82 -4.80
CA THR A 17 -18.39 -51.34 -4.31
C THR A 17 -17.16 -50.47 -4.61
N SER A 18 -17.31 -49.26 -5.16
CA SER A 18 -16.18 -48.32 -5.25
C SER A 18 -16.10 -47.39 -4.03
N CYS A 19 -16.08 -47.96 -2.83
CA CYS A 19 -15.49 -47.29 -1.67
C CYS A 19 -13.96 -47.30 -1.87
N LYS A 20 -13.44 -46.34 -2.64
CA LYS A 20 -12.04 -45.99 -2.52
C LYS A 20 -11.85 -45.50 -1.09
N LYS A 21 -11.08 -46.26 -0.32
CA LYS A 21 -10.58 -45.87 1.00
C LYS A 21 -9.84 -44.56 0.77
N GLU A 22 -10.51 -43.43 1.00
CA GLU A 22 -9.87 -42.13 1.02
C GLU A 22 -8.78 -42.25 2.07
N ARG A 23 -7.53 -42.21 1.60
CA ARG A 23 -6.41 -41.97 2.48
C ARG A 23 -6.78 -40.67 3.20
N PRO A 24 -6.69 -40.59 4.54
CA PRO A 24 -6.82 -39.30 5.20
C PRO A 24 -5.82 -38.39 4.51
N VAL A 25 -6.34 -37.44 3.75
CA VAL A 25 -5.54 -36.30 3.30
C VAL A 25 -5.03 -35.75 4.62
N LYS A 26 -3.72 -35.81 4.82
CA LYS A 26 -3.08 -34.97 5.82
C LYS A 26 -3.45 -33.56 5.38
N VAL A 27 -4.51 -33.02 5.99
CA VAL A 27 -4.73 -31.60 6.04
C VAL A 27 -3.52 -31.13 6.83
N ASP A 28 -2.56 -30.54 6.12
CA ASP A 28 -1.51 -29.78 6.78
C ASP A 28 -2.23 -28.87 7.78
N PRO A 29 -1.78 -28.81 9.04
CA PRO A 29 -2.40 -27.92 10.02
C PRO A 29 -2.56 -26.56 9.36
N PRO A 30 -3.73 -25.90 9.47
CA PRO A 30 -3.90 -24.57 8.91
C PRO A 30 -2.69 -23.76 9.37
N GLY A 31 -1.98 -23.17 8.40
CA GLY A 31 -0.87 -22.27 8.70
C GLY A 31 -1.29 -21.30 9.81
N PRO A 32 -0.34 -20.77 10.58
CA PRO A 32 -0.63 -20.04 11.81
C PRO A 32 -1.80 -19.07 11.63
N VAL A 33 -2.82 -19.21 12.49
CA VAL A 33 -4.03 -18.38 12.49
C VAL A 33 -3.62 -16.97 12.91
N ILE A 34 -3.55 -16.02 11.98
CA ILE A 34 -3.16 -14.64 12.28
C ILE A 34 -4.41 -13.78 12.40
N ALA A 35 -4.76 -13.38 13.62
CA ALA A 35 -5.82 -12.42 13.90
C ALA A 35 -5.47 -11.03 13.35
N ALA A 36 -6.47 -10.17 13.16
CA ALA A 36 -6.21 -8.76 12.86
C ALA A 36 -5.33 -8.14 13.97
N VAL A 37 -4.32 -7.41 13.54
CA VAL A 37 -3.42 -6.70 14.45
C VAL A 37 -3.96 -5.31 14.76
N SER A 38 -3.58 -4.76 15.90
CA SER A 38 -3.79 -3.34 16.17
C SER A 38 -2.74 -2.51 15.45
N ASP A 39 -3.17 -1.41 14.85
CA ASP A 39 -2.29 -0.44 14.22
C ASP A 39 -1.34 0.14 15.27
N SER A 40 -0.06 0.22 14.93
CA SER A 40 0.95 0.76 15.81
C SER A 40 2.19 1.21 15.04
N ILE A 41 2.88 2.19 15.61
CA ILE A 41 4.15 2.67 15.07
C ILE A 41 5.10 3.03 16.21
N SER A 42 6.39 2.78 15.99
CA SER A 42 7.46 3.25 16.86
C SER A 42 8.64 3.73 16.03
N TYR A 43 9.28 4.82 16.44
CA TYR A 43 10.48 5.35 15.77
C TYR A 43 11.29 6.22 16.72
N THR A 44 12.55 6.50 16.35
CA THR A 44 13.46 7.37 17.11
C THR A 44 13.87 8.56 16.26
N VAL A 45 13.86 9.75 16.86
CA VAL A 45 14.40 10.99 16.26
C VAL A 45 15.20 11.71 17.32
N ASP A 46 16.45 12.07 17.02
CA ASP A 46 17.35 12.79 17.95
C ASP A 46 17.47 12.10 19.33
N GLY A 47 17.42 10.76 19.37
CA GLY A 47 17.44 9.95 20.59
C GLY A 47 16.12 9.89 21.37
N LYS A 48 15.08 10.64 20.96
CA LYS A 48 13.74 10.58 21.54
C LYS A 48 12.90 9.51 20.83
N ILE A 49 12.24 8.66 21.62
CA ILE A 49 11.36 7.60 21.13
C ILE A 49 9.94 8.15 20.99
N TYR A 50 9.33 7.88 19.85
CA TYR A 50 7.93 8.18 19.55
C TYR A 50 7.19 6.85 19.36
N THR A 51 6.01 6.73 19.95
CA THR A 51 5.17 5.54 19.82
C THR A 51 3.71 5.91 19.72
N SER A 52 2.96 5.17 18.90
CA SER A 52 1.50 5.17 18.91
C SER A 52 0.97 3.74 18.82
N ASN A 53 -0.05 3.45 19.63
CA ASN A 53 -0.74 2.17 19.71
C ASN A 53 -2.26 2.37 19.86
N THR A 54 -2.76 3.53 19.45
CA THR A 54 -4.16 3.93 19.61
C THR A 54 -5.07 3.21 18.61
N LYS A 55 -6.38 3.15 18.91
CA LYS A 55 -7.38 2.80 17.91
C LYS A 55 -7.18 3.77 16.74
N PRO A 56 -6.88 3.26 15.54
CA PRO A 56 -6.58 4.13 14.43
C PRO A 56 -7.83 4.98 14.17
N TYR A 57 -7.64 6.30 14.08
CA TYR A 57 -8.38 7.03 13.06
C TYR A 57 -7.82 6.48 11.75
N ASN A 58 -8.33 5.34 11.29
CA ASN A 58 -7.83 4.73 10.07
C ASN A 58 -8.46 5.52 8.93
N HIS A 59 -7.87 6.65 8.59
CA HIS A 59 -8.32 7.45 7.47
C HIS A 59 -7.63 6.94 6.23
N LEU A 60 -8.29 5.95 5.62
CA LEU A 60 -7.81 5.39 4.39
C LEU A 60 -8.14 6.31 3.22
N ILE A 61 -7.12 6.95 2.66
CA ILE A 61 -7.25 7.78 1.46
C ILE A 61 -6.71 6.99 0.28
N THR A 62 -7.50 6.92 -0.78
CA THR A 62 -7.02 6.49 -2.09
C THR A 62 -7.10 7.65 -3.04
N GLY A 63 -6.08 7.81 -3.87
CA GLY A 63 -6.10 8.86 -4.88
C GLY A 63 -5.28 8.49 -6.10
N ASN A 64 -5.35 9.39 -7.07
CA ASN A 64 -4.55 9.30 -8.28
C ASN A 64 -3.94 10.66 -8.63
N GLN A 65 -2.82 10.63 -9.34
CA GLN A 65 -2.13 11.81 -9.84
C GLN A 65 -1.56 11.55 -11.23
N GLN A 66 -1.22 12.63 -11.93
CA GLN A 66 -0.57 12.52 -13.24
C GLN A 66 0.90 12.11 -13.05
N VAL A 67 1.37 11.15 -13.86
CA VAL A 67 2.76 10.65 -13.81
C VAL A 67 3.70 11.59 -14.56
N GLY A 68 4.92 11.78 -14.05
CA GLY A 68 5.99 12.45 -14.80
C GLY A 68 5.65 13.90 -15.14
N GLN A 69 5.08 14.62 -14.19
CA GLN A 69 4.66 16.01 -14.38
C GLN A 69 5.87 16.90 -14.62
N LYS A 70 5.73 17.86 -15.52
CA LYS A 70 6.73 18.87 -15.85
C LYS A 70 6.06 20.15 -16.31
N VAL A 71 6.72 21.27 -16.06
CA VAL A 71 6.34 22.58 -16.59
C VAL A 71 6.81 22.68 -18.03
N VAL A 72 5.90 23.05 -18.93
CA VAL A 72 6.20 23.40 -20.33
C VAL A 72 5.71 24.81 -20.57
N MET A 73 6.64 25.70 -20.92
CA MET A 73 6.32 27.08 -21.29
C MET A 73 5.64 27.12 -22.66
N ASP A 74 4.75 28.08 -22.86
CA ASP A 74 4.26 28.44 -24.18
C ASP A 74 5.38 29.05 -25.06
N ASN A 75 5.11 29.21 -26.35
CA ASN A 75 6.11 29.71 -27.30
C ASN A 75 6.56 31.16 -27.01
N ASN A 76 5.81 31.90 -26.19
CA ASN A 76 6.06 33.30 -25.88
C ASN A 76 6.65 33.50 -24.47
N GLY A 77 6.81 32.44 -23.69
CA GLY A 77 7.34 32.45 -22.32
C GLY A 77 6.41 33.14 -21.30
N THR A 78 5.15 33.40 -21.66
CA THR A 78 4.18 34.16 -20.86
C THR A 78 3.24 33.26 -20.08
N ASP A 79 2.93 32.09 -20.63
CA ASP A 79 2.10 31.07 -19.98
C ASP A 79 2.87 29.76 -19.85
N TYR A 80 2.43 28.93 -18.91
CA TYR A 80 2.93 27.57 -18.76
C TYR A 80 1.78 26.58 -18.62
N LYS A 81 2.06 25.34 -18.98
CA LYS A 81 1.19 24.20 -18.73
C LYS A 81 1.96 23.12 -17.98
N ILE A 82 1.28 22.48 -17.03
CA ILE A 82 1.76 21.23 -16.45
C ILE A 82 1.33 20.11 -17.38
N VAL A 83 2.30 19.34 -17.87
CA VAL A 83 2.05 18.14 -18.66
C VAL A 83 2.67 16.95 -17.96
N GLY A 84 2.11 15.78 -18.14
CA GLY A 84 2.71 14.53 -17.72
C GLY A 84 2.40 13.42 -18.71
N ASN A 85 2.68 12.17 -18.33
CA ASN A 85 2.48 11.01 -19.17
C ASN A 85 0.97 10.76 -19.39
N PRO A 86 0.46 10.86 -20.65
CA PRO A 86 -0.96 10.72 -20.92
C PRO A 86 -1.47 9.28 -20.71
N ASP A 87 -0.59 8.28 -20.84
CA ASP A 87 -0.93 6.86 -20.85
C ASP A 87 -0.80 6.20 -19.48
N SER A 88 -0.36 6.96 -18.47
CA SER A 88 -0.10 6.44 -17.13
C SER A 88 -0.81 7.27 -16.05
N VAL A 89 -1.04 6.63 -14.92
CA VAL A 89 -1.58 7.23 -13.71
C VAL A 89 -0.73 6.79 -12.54
N LEU A 90 -0.48 7.70 -11.60
CA LEU A 90 0.11 7.37 -10.31
C LEU A 90 -1.05 7.10 -9.37
N TYR A 91 -1.17 5.88 -8.86
CA TYR A 91 -2.14 5.54 -7.83
C TYR A 91 -1.42 5.48 -6.49
N TYR A 92 -2.09 5.97 -5.44
CA TYR A 92 -1.58 5.88 -4.09
C TYR A 92 -2.68 5.48 -3.11
N ARG A 93 -2.24 4.79 -2.05
CA ARG A 93 -3.07 4.43 -0.91
C ARG A 93 -2.36 4.88 0.36
N GLU A 94 -3.02 5.76 1.09
CA GLU A 94 -2.53 6.36 2.31
C GLU A 94 -3.21 5.75 3.54
N ASN A 95 -2.43 5.53 4.58
CA ASN A 95 -2.91 5.14 5.90
C ASN A 95 -2.24 6.04 6.94
N ASP A 96 -2.99 6.50 7.93
CA ASP A 96 -2.47 7.30 9.03
C ASP A 96 -2.60 6.60 10.39
N ILE A 97 -1.63 6.89 11.24
CA ILE A 97 -1.60 6.51 12.65
C ILE A 97 -1.42 7.78 13.44
N ALA A 98 -2.40 8.07 14.30
CA ALA A 98 -2.45 9.27 15.13
C ALA A 98 -2.56 8.92 16.62
N SER A 99 -1.70 9.51 17.44
CA SER A 99 -1.83 9.63 18.89
C SER A 99 -1.62 11.10 19.30
N THR A 100 -1.72 11.37 20.60
CA THR A 100 -1.33 12.66 21.18
C THR A 100 0.12 13.05 20.87
N ASP A 101 1.00 12.06 20.74
CA ASP A 101 2.45 12.28 20.70
C ASP A 101 3.08 11.96 19.34
N ALA A 102 2.35 11.31 18.44
CA ALA A 102 2.83 10.95 17.11
C ALA A 102 1.69 10.99 16.10
N TYR A 103 1.92 11.67 14.98
CA TYR A 103 1.09 11.57 13.79
C TYR A 103 1.97 11.14 12.64
N VAL A 104 1.64 10.03 11.98
CA VAL A 104 2.37 9.53 10.81
C VAL A 104 1.35 9.11 9.79
N TYR A 105 1.52 9.52 8.55
CA TYR A 105 0.81 8.94 7.43
C TYR A 105 1.79 8.39 6.42
N LEU A 106 1.41 7.27 5.82
CA LEU A 106 2.19 6.52 4.87
C LEU A 106 1.37 6.32 3.60
N SER A 107 1.89 6.84 2.50
CA SER A 107 1.39 6.65 1.15
C SER A 107 2.22 5.58 0.44
N ALA A 108 1.58 4.46 0.08
CA ALA A 108 2.13 3.46 -0.82
C ALA A 108 1.72 3.79 -2.26
N ILE A 109 2.70 3.89 -3.15
CA ILE A 109 2.58 4.55 -4.46
C ILE A 109 3.00 3.60 -5.58
N LYS A 110 2.20 3.54 -6.64
CA LYS A 110 2.54 2.79 -7.85
C LYS A 110 1.98 3.43 -9.11
N LYS A 111 2.80 3.44 -10.16
CA LYS A 111 2.38 3.83 -11.50
C LYS A 111 1.73 2.65 -12.22
N TYR A 112 0.62 2.95 -12.87
CA TYR A 112 -0.10 2.01 -13.72
C TYR A 112 -0.27 2.62 -15.11
N LYS A 113 -0.25 1.77 -16.14
CA LYS A 113 -0.72 2.19 -17.46
C LYS A 113 -2.24 2.22 -17.44
N LYS A 114 -2.85 3.27 -17.97
CA LYS A 114 -4.31 3.44 -18.02
C LYS A 114 -5.04 2.33 -18.77
N GLN A 115 -4.34 1.68 -19.71
CA GLN A 115 -4.87 0.53 -20.45
C GLN A 115 -4.91 -0.77 -19.63
N ASP A 116 -4.10 -0.87 -18.57
CA ASP A 116 -3.92 -2.09 -17.77
C ASP A 116 -4.76 -2.07 -16.47
N ILE A 117 -5.50 -0.99 -16.23
CA ILE A 117 -6.35 -0.79 -15.04
C ILE A 117 -7.80 -0.59 -15.43
N ASN A 118 -8.68 -0.77 -14.45
CA ASN A 118 -10.11 -0.56 -14.66
C ASN A 118 -10.37 0.89 -15.09
N LYS A 119 -11.06 1.05 -16.21
CA LYS A 119 -11.40 2.36 -16.80
C LYS A 119 -12.56 3.06 -16.08
N ALA A 120 -12.84 2.70 -14.82
CA ALA A 120 -13.75 3.43 -13.96
C ALA A 120 -13.31 4.89 -13.78
N PHE A 121 -14.20 5.73 -13.25
CA PHE A 121 -14.09 7.19 -13.16
C PHE A 121 -12.76 7.72 -12.59
N LEU A 122 -12.02 6.90 -11.81
CA LEU A 122 -10.82 7.31 -11.09
C LEU A 122 -9.58 6.45 -11.35
N TYR A 123 -9.56 5.65 -12.44
CA TYR A 123 -8.37 4.86 -12.80
C TYR A 123 -7.84 4.03 -11.61
N TYR A 124 -8.74 3.34 -10.92
CA TYR A 124 -8.36 2.49 -9.79
C TYR A 124 -7.81 1.16 -10.30
N PRO A 125 -6.68 0.67 -9.74
CA PRO A 125 -6.23 -0.68 -10.02
C PRO A 125 -7.23 -1.69 -9.49
N GLU A 126 -7.29 -2.86 -10.11
CA GLU A 126 -8.04 -4.00 -9.58
C GLU A 126 -7.48 -4.38 -8.20
N PHE A 127 -8.29 -5.06 -7.39
CA PHE A 127 -7.93 -5.38 -6.02
C PHE A 127 -6.59 -6.12 -5.90
N GLU A 128 -6.36 -7.12 -6.76
CA GLU A 128 -5.11 -7.89 -6.77
C GLU A 128 -3.89 -7.03 -7.14
N ASP A 129 -4.08 -6.03 -8.01
CA ASP A 129 -3.03 -5.08 -8.36
C ASP A 129 -2.75 -4.08 -7.24
N MET A 130 -3.80 -3.60 -6.55
CA MET A 130 -3.67 -2.75 -5.38
C MET A 130 -2.83 -3.42 -4.28
N LEU A 131 -3.02 -4.73 -4.04
CA LEU A 131 -2.23 -5.48 -3.05
C LEU A 131 -0.72 -5.49 -3.37
N LYS A 132 -0.33 -5.27 -4.64
CA LYS A 132 1.08 -5.19 -5.05
C LYS A 132 1.80 -3.95 -4.50
N LEU A 133 1.07 -2.98 -3.94
CA LEU A 133 1.66 -1.89 -3.17
C LEU A 133 2.40 -2.37 -1.91
N TYR A 134 2.04 -3.55 -1.41
CA TYR A 134 2.47 -4.06 -0.11
C TYR A 134 3.25 -5.37 -0.22
N THR A 135 3.86 -5.64 -1.37
CA THR A 135 4.69 -6.85 -1.54
C THR A 135 5.81 -6.88 -0.52
N VAL A 136 6.05 -8.04 0.10
CA VAL A 136 7.17 -8.25 1.01
C VAL A 136 8.50 -7.94 0.30
N GLY A 137 9.37 -7.19 0.97
CA GLY A 137 10.65 -6.75 0.45
C GLY A 137 10.89 -5.25 0.61
N THR A 138 11.99 -4.78 0.04
CA THR A 138 12.41 -3.38 0.10
C THR A 138 11.66 -2.54 -0.93
N HIS A 139 11.20 -1.36 -0.51
CA HIS A 139 10.57 -0.36 -1.35
C HIS A 139 11.39 0.93 -1.34
N PRO A 140 11.58 1.59 -2.50
CA PRO A 140 12.23 2.89 -2.55
C PRO A 140 11.33 3.98 -1.97
N TYR A 141 11.92 5.12 -1.60
CA TYR A 141 11.17 6.32 -1.27
C TYR A 141 10.85 7.12 -2.55
N ALA A 142 9.61 7.61 -2.66
CA ALA A 142 9.16 8.47 -3.74
C ALA A 142 9.42 9.94 -3.37
N GLU A 143 10.65 10.41 -3.56
CA GLU A 143 11.14 11.75 -3.18
C GLU A 143 10.34 12.91 -3.81
N ASP A 144 9.68 12.64 -4.94
CA ASP A 144 8.95 13.59 -5.78
C ASP A 144 7.44 13.33 -5.83
N PHE A 145 6.92 12.59 -4.84
CA PHE A 145 5.48 12.36 -4.69
C PHE A 145 4.72 13.67 -4.55
N GLY A 146 3.62 13.85 -5.30
CA GLY A 146 2.88 15.10 -5.33
C GLY A 146 3.44 16.16 -6.28
N ARG A 147 4.62 15.91 -6.87
CA ARG A 147 5.37 16.87 -7.69
C ARG A 147 5.63 16.30 -9.09
N GLU A 148 6.83 15.80 -9.38
CA GLU A 148 7.12 15.17 -10.67
C GLU A 148 6.47 13.79 -10.81
N ASN A 149 6.14 13.11 -9.70
CA ASN A 149 5.43 11.83 -9.72
C ASN A 149 6.12 10.78 -10.62
N SER A 150 7.45 10.71 -10.55
CA SER A 150 8.27 9.92 -11.46
C SER A 150 8.63 8.54 -10.91
N HIS A 151 8.41 8.26 -9.62
CA HIS A 151 8.76 7.00 -8.97
C HIS A 151 7.57 6.26 -8.34
N ASP A 152 7.66 4.92 -8.34
CA ASP A 152 6.88 4.06 -7.43
C ASP A 152 7.55 4.08 -6.05
N GLY A 153 6.85 3.67 -4.99
CA GLY A 153 7.48 3.44 -3.69
C GLY A 153 6.64 3.92 -2.51
N ILE A 154 7.32 4.48 -1.52
CA ILE A 154 6.73 4.93 -0.27
C ILE A 154 6.96 6.43 -0.09
N ALA A 155 5.94 7.14 0.36
CA ALA A 155 6.03 8.48 0.89
C ALA A 155 5.48 8.48 2.33
N ILE A 156 6.22 9.08 3.24
CA ILE A 156 5.89 9.23 4.65
C ILE A 156 5.85 10.72 4.98
N GLY A 157 4.79 11.14 5.66
CA GLY A 157 4.76 12.39 6.41
C GLY A 157 4.53 12.11 7.89
N MET A 158 5.11 12.96 8.74
CA MET A 158 5.07 12.77 10.18
C MET A 158 5.12 14.09 10.95
N THR A 159 4.52 14.09 12.14
CA THR A 159 4.64 15.18 13.09
C THR A 159 5.71 14.85 14.13
N ILE A 160 6.72 15.71 14.22
CA ILE A 160 7.80 15.62 15.21
C ILE A 160 7.82 16.95 15.94
N ASP A 161 7.66 16.93 17.27
CA ASP A 161 7.67 18.12 18.13
C ASP A 161 6.74 19.24 17.60
N HIS A 162 5.51 18.85 17.22
CA HIS A 162 4.45 19.72 16.67
C HIS A 162 4.75 20.37 15.30
N LYS A 163 5.77 19.90 14.60
CA LYS A 163 6.10 20.33 13.23
C LYS A 163 5.90 19.18 12.24
N SER A 164 5.50 19.52 11.02
CA SER A 164 5.31 18.55 9.93
C SER A 164 6.60 18.34 9.15
N TYR A 165 6.97 17.07 9.00
CA TYR A 165 8.14 16.63 8.26
C TYR A 165 7.74 15.59 7.22
N PHE A 166 8.40 15.62 6.06
CA PHE A 166 8.03 14.81 4.89
C PHE A 166 9.25 14.16 4.27
N SER A 167 9.10 12.93 3.81
CA SER A 167 10.14 12.19 3.07
C SER A 167 10.19 12.52 1.57
N TYR A 168 9.44 13.52 1.15
CA TYR A 168 9.30 13.99 -0.22
C TYR A 168 9.13 15.51 -0.24
N SER A 169 9.28 16.12 -1.42
CA SER A 169 9.01 17.55 -1.58
C SER A 169 7.51 17.80 -1.72
N THR A 170 6.96 18.53 -0.75
CA THR A 170 5.55 18.97 -0.68
C THR A 170 5.22 20.15 -1.59
N HIS A 171 6.25 20.86 -2.08
CA HIS A 171 6.07 21.98 -3.00
C HIS A 171 5.73 21.50 -4.40
N ASP A 172 4.71 22.13 -4.99
CA ASP A 172 4.36 21.92 -6.40
C ASP A 172 5.47 22.38 -7.37
N LEU A 173 5.27 22.09 -8.64
CA LEU A 173 6.21 22.40 -9.72
C LEU A 173 6.48 23.91 -9.93
N HIS A 174 5.69 24.82 -9.34
CA HIS A 174 5.91 26.27 -9.46
C HIS A 174 7.08 26.74 -8.60
N TYR A 175 7.37 26.04 -7.51
CA TYR A 175 8.49 26.36 -6.62
C TYR A 175 9.66 25.44 -6.90
N VAL A 176 10.89 25.95 -6.93
CA VAL A 176 12.07 25.08 -7.03
C VAL A 176 12.19 24.27 -5.75
N SER A 177 12.22 22.93 -5.86
CA SER A 177 12.46 22.10 -4.69
C SER A 177 13.86 22.38 -4.16
N LYS A 178 13.93 22.56 -2.85
CA LYS A 178 15.19 22.73 -2.13
C LYS A 178 15.81 21.39 -1.72
N LEU A 179 15.02 20.31 -1.77
CA LEU A 179 15.51 18.96 -1.53
C LEU A 179 16.26 18.47 -2.77
N LYS A 180 17.51 18.08 -2.58
CA LYS A 180 18.32 17.51 -3.65
C LYS A 180 17.86 16.10 -3.94
N ALA A 181 17.84 15.73 -5.22
CA ALA A 181 17.61 14.34 -5.62
C ALA A 181 18.60 13.40 -4.90
N GLY A 182 18.10 12.28 -4.38
CA GLY A 182 18.85 11.32 -3.60
C GLY A 182 19.06 11.70 -2.14
N PHE A 183 18.28 12.64 -1.58
CA PHE A 183 18.35 12.97 -0.16
C PHE A 183 17.92 11.80 0.74
N GLN A 184 17.20 10.80 0.19
CA GLN A 184 16.89 9.54 0.87
C GLN A 184 18.03 8.52 0.78
N LYS A 185 19.23 8.91 0.33
CA LYS A 185 20.36 7.98 0.27
C LYS A 185 20.68 7.41 1.65
N GLY A 186 20.56 6.09 1.78
CA GLY A 186 20.79 5.35 3.02
C GLY A 186 19.52 5.14 3.87
N SER A 187 18.40 5.72 3.45
CA SER A 187 17.06 5.38 3.96
C SER A 187 16.61 4.03 3.40
N THR A 188 15.77 3.32 4.14
CA THR A 188 15.21 2.02 3.76
C THR A 188 13.77 1.92 4.23
N PHE A 189 12.87 1.42 3.38
CA PHE A 189 11.56 0.92 3.80
C PHE A 189 11.44 -0.54 3.39
N GLU A 190 11.10 -1.42 4.32
CA GLU A 190 10.95 -2.85 4.05
C GLU A 190 9.67 -3.38 4.65
N VAL A 191 8.81 -3.93 3.80
CA VAL A 191 7.66 -4.73 4.23
C VAL A 191 8.20 -6.10 4.62
N ILE A 192 8.11 -6.43 5.91
CA ILE A 192 8.61 -7.69 6.47
C ILE A 192 7.53 -8.77 6.50
N SER A 193 6.25 -8.38 6.58
CA SER A 193 5.11 -9.29 6.56
C SER A 193 3.91 -8.61 5.90
N PHE A 194 3.23 -9.35 5.03
CA PHE A 194 1.95 -8.95 4.47
C PHE A 194 1.05 -10.18 4.36
N THR A 195 0.08 -10.30 5.26
CA THR A 195 -0.69 -11.54 5.43
C THR A 195 -2.17 -11.25 5.55
N LYS A 196 -3.01 -12.10 4.95
CA LYS A 196 -4.46 -11.97 5.05
C LYS A 196 -4.90 -12.29 6.49
N ALA A 197 -5.69 -11.41 7.09
CA ALA A 197 -6.23 -11.64 8.43
C ALA A 197 -7.54 -12.45 8.35
N THR A 198 -7.81 -13.24 9.40
CA THR A 198 -9.01 -14.10 9.44
C THR A 198 -10.31 -13.32 9.53
N SER A 199 -10.28 -12.09 10.06
CA SER A 199 -11.42 -11.18 10.14
C SER A 199 -11.74 -10.47 8.83
N GLY A 200 -10.96 -10.71 7.76
CA GLY A 200 -10.94 -9.87 6.56
C GLY A 200 -9.74 -8.92 6.57
N GLY A 201 -9.43 -8.30 5.43
CA GLY A 201 -8.28 -7.39 5.30
C GLY A 201 -6.91 -8.08 5.35
N TYR A 202 -5.86 -7.27 5.50
CA TYR A 202 -4.47 -7.69 5.54
C TYR A 202 -3.70 -7.04 6.68
N ASN A 203 -2.88 -7.81 7.37
CA ASN A 203 -1.90 -7.33 8.33
C ASN A 203 -0.59 -7.03 7.58
N LEU A 204 -0.13 -5.79 7.69
CA LEU A 204 1.16 -5.32 7.21
C LEU A 204 2.08 -5.07 8.40
N GLU A 205 3.31 -5.54 8.31
CA GLU A 205 4.41 -5.13 9.17
C GLU A 205 5.57 -4.62 8.32
N ALA A 206 6.17 -3.51 8.73
CA ALA A 206 7.30 -2.91 8.04
C ALA A 206 8.32 -2.34 9.03
N ARG A 207 9.58 -2.28 8.58
CA ARG A 207 10.64 -1.55 9.25
C ARG A 207 11.19 -0.45 8.34
N PHE A 208 11.63 0.65 8.93
CA PHE A 208 12.12 1.77 8.14
C PHE A 208 13.18 2.63 8.82
N THR A 209 13.96 3.30 7.99
CA THR A 209 14.83 4.44 8.33
C THR A 209 14.60 5.46 7.24
N VAL A 210 14.32 6.71 7.59
CA VAL A 210 13.92 7.74 6.64
C VAL A 210 14.53 9.08 7.00
N VAL A 211 14.89 9.87 5.99
CA VAL A 211 15.20 11.28 6.16
C VAL A 211 13.92 12.06 5.89
N VAL A 212 13.53 12.93 6.80
CA VAL A 212 12.34 13.76 6.63
C VAL A 212 12.73 15.22 6.73
N ALA A 213 12.16 16.07 5.88
CA ALA A 213 12.43 17.50 5.83
C ALA A 213 11.19 18.29 6.23
N GLU A 214 11.39 19.37 6.98
CA GLU A 214 10.33 20.35 7.24
C GLU A 214 9.99 21.11 5.95
N ASP A 215 8.69 21.18 5.65
CA ASP A 215 8.03 21.66 4.41
C ASP A 215 8.63 22.97 3.84
N PHE A 216 9.19 23.87 4.69
CA PHE A 216 9.65 25.21 4.28
C PHE A 216 11.12 25.54 4.56
N THR A 217 11.78 24.80 5.44
CA THR A 217 13.06 25.23 6.05
C THR A 217 14.25 24.40 5.62
N GLU A 218 14.02 23.25 4.97
CA GLU A 218 15.04 22.23 4.66
C GLU A 218 15.67 21.60 5.91
N ASP A 219 15.11 21.85 7.10
CA ASP A 219 15.53 21.18 8.32
C ASP A 219 15.25 19.69 8.19
N GLN A 220 16.32 18.91 8.03
CA GLN A 220 16.26 17.47 7.85
C GLN A 220 16.48 16.76 9.18
N LYS A 221 15.58 15.85 9.50
CA LYS A 221 15.72 14.92 10.60
C LYS A 221 15.88 13.50 10.09
N LYS A 222 16.76 12.75 10.74
CA LYS A 222 16.87 11.32 10.51
C LYS A 222 15.96 10.58 11.48
N VAL A 223 15.09 9.75 10.93
CA VAL A 223 14.20 8.86 11.67
C VAL A 223 14.79 7.46 11.59
N GLU A 224 15.05 6.88 12.75
CA GLU A 224 15.72 5.60 12.88
C GLU A 224 14.86 4.60 13.67
N ASN A 225 15.17 3.32 13.53
CA ASN A 225 14.48 2.23 14.23
C ASN A 225 12.96 2.26 14.03
N GLY A 226 12.52 2.69 12.84
CA GLY A 226 11.12 2.74 12.47
C GLY A 226 10.54 1.34 12.39
N TYR A 227 9.42 1.12 13.06
CA TYR A 227 8.62 -0.09 12.96
C TYR A 227 7.15 0.29 12.88
N LEU A 228 6.44 -0.32 11.95
CA LEU A 228 5.05 -0.05 11.63
C LEU A 228 4.28 -1.36 11.55
N ARG A 229 3.08 -1.37 12.13
CA ARG A 229 2.10 -2.42 11.97
C ARG A 229 0.77 -1.80 11.61
N LEU A 230 0.14 -2.29 10.55
CA LEU A 230 -1.15 -1.83 10.04
C LEU A 230 -2.07 -3.01 9.77
N HIS A 231 -3.35 -2.82 10.05
CA HIS A 231 -4.44 -3.63 9.55
C HIS A 231 -5.14 -2.87 8.42
N LEU A 232 -4.89 -3.31 7.20
CA LEU A 232 -5.49 -2.74 6.00
C LEU A 232 -6.85 -3.40 5.77
N ASP A 233 -7.93 -2.67 6.03
CA ASP A 233 -9.26 -3.12 5.65
C ASP A 233 -9.37 -3.16 4.12
N THR A 234 -10.07 -4.16 3.60
CA THR A 234 -10.26 -4.35 2.17
C THR A 234 -11.73 -4.48 1.79
N ASP A 235 -12.67 -4.21 2.70
CA ASP A 235 -14.10 -4.31 2.42
C ASP A 235 -14.50 -3.35 1.28
N PRO A 236 -14.80 -3.86 0.06
CA PRO A 236 -15.16 -3.05 -1.09
C PRO A 236 -16.37 -2.14 -0.84
N SER A 237 -17.23 -2.49 0.12
CA SER A 237 -18.44 -1.74 0.47
C SER A 237 -18.17 -0.46 1.27
N LEU A 238 -16.98 -0.33 1.89
CA LEU A 238 -16.52 0.89 2.54
C LEU A 238 -16.00 1.93 1.54
N TYR A 239 -15.91 1.58 0.25
CA TYR A 239 -15.46 2.45 -0.83
C TYR A 239 -16.66 2.77 -1.71
N PRO A 240 -17.43 3.83 -1.44
CA PRO A 240 -18.51 4.23 -2.33
C PRO A 240 -17.91 4.47 -3.71
N LEU A 241 -18.23 3.58 -4.63
CA LEU A 241 -18.20 3.84 -6.06
C LEU A 241 -19.15 5.02 -6.28
N PHE A 242 -18.59 6.22 -6.34
CA PHE A 242 -19.29 7.39 -6.87
C PHE A 242 -19.37 7.30 -8.38
#